data_AF-A0A7W8CBN3-F1
#
_entry.id   AF-A0A7W8CBN3-F1
#
_cell.length_a   1.000
_cell.length_b   1.000
_cell.length_c   1.000
_cell.angle_alpha   90.00
_cell.angle_beta   90.00
_cell.angle_gamma   90.00
#
_symmetry.space_group_name_H-M   'P 1'
#
loop_
_entity.id
_entity.type
_entity.pdbx_description
1 polymer ?
#
loop_
_entity_poly.entity_id
_entity_poly.type
_entity_poly.pdbx_seq_one_letter_code
_entity_poly.pdbx_strand_id
1 'polypeptide(L)'
;MSNVLEGKRIAILATDGVERRELEEPVEAVLQAGGDTELLSLELGTIDARDHDLLPAGEFRGDREVGDAAVDEFDGLVIPGGTVNADKLRLDRSAVAFVHDFVESGKPVGLICHGPSTLIEAGVVEGRTLTSYPSLRTDLRNAGAHPVDEEVVVDGNLISSRSPDDLPAFCRAIVGRFGSV
;
A
#
# COMPACT_ATOMS: atom_id res chain seq x y z
N MET A 1 7.54 15.10 18.63
CA MET A 1 7.22 14.37 17.40
C MET A 1 7.63 15.26 16.25
N SER A 2 8.37 14.72 15.28
CA SER A 2 8.88 15.49 14.16
C SER A 2 7.79 15.56 13.08
N ASN A 3 7.34 16.76 12.72
CA ASN A 3 6.36 17.00 11.64
C ASN A 3 7.01 16.84 10.25
N VAL A 4 7.67 15.70 10.01
CA VAL A 4 8.44 15.48 8.78
C VAL A 4 7.55 15.36 7.54
N LEU A 5 6.25 15.13 7.72
CA LEU A 5 5.26 15.04 6.66
C LEU A 5 4.33 16.26 6.60
N GLU A 6 4.69 17.38 7.24
CA GLU A 6 3.84 18.58 7.22
C GLU A 6 3.55 19.03 5.78
N GLY A 7 2.26 19.10 5.45
CA GLY A 7 1.78 19.47 4.11
C GLY A 7 1.86 18.35 3.06
N LYS A 8 2.24 17.12 3.44
CA LYS A 8 2.24 15.95 2.56
C LYS A 8 0.88 15.25 2.59
N ARG A 9 0.38 14.88 1.40
CA ARG A 9 -0.86 14.10 1.25
C ARG A 9 -0.56 12.68 0.79
N ILE A 10 -0.98 11.68 1.54
CA ILE A 10 -0.70 10.27 1.26
C ILE A 10 -2.00 9.55 0.86
N ALA A 11 -2.01 8.93 -0.31
CA ALA A 11 -3.11 8.07 -0.72
C ALA A 11 -3.00 6.70 -0.01
N ILE A 12 -4.12 6.20 0.51
CA ILE A 12 -4.26 4.83 0.99
C ILE A 12 -5.19 4.11 0.02
N LEU A 13 -4.73 3.07 -0.68
CA LEU A 13 -5.56 2.33 -1.62
C LEU A 13 -6.00 1.01 -0.99
N ALA A 14 -7.29 0.88 -0.67
CA ALA A 14 -7.85 -0.33 -0.10
C ALA A 14 -9.33 -0.54 -0.48
N THR A 15 -9.78 -1.78 -0.40
CA THR A 15 -11.18 -2.21 -0.59
C THR A 15 -11.54 -3.27 0.45
N ASP A 16 -12.72 -3.87 0.32
CA ASP A 16 -13.18 -4.92 1.23
C ASP A 16 -12.15 -6.04 1.39
N GLY A 17 -12.05 -6.55 2.60
CA GLY A 17 -11.13 -7.61 2.94
C GLY A 17 -9.73 -7.11 3.26
N VAL A 18 -9.57 -5.81 3.51
CA VAL A 18 -8.31 -5.21 3.94
C VAL A 18 -7.96 -5.70 5.35
N GLU A 19 -6.69 -6.06 5.56
CA GLU A 19 -6.21 -6.40 6.90
C GLU A 19 -6.16 -5.12 7.74
N ARG A 20 -6.97 -5.07 8.81
CA ARG A 20 -7.24 -3.84 9.57
C ARG A 20 -5.96 -3.15 10.04
N ARG A 21 -5.05 -3.91 10.66
CA ARG A 21 -3.79 -3.35 11.21
C ARG A 21 -2.91 -2.75 10.12
N GLU A 22 -2.92 -3.33 8.94
CA GLU A 22 -2.14 -2.86 7.80
C GLU A 22 -2.73 -1.60 7.14
N LEU A 23 -3.97 -1.22 7.48
CA LEU A 23 -4.56 0.07 7.15
C LEU A 23 -4.37 1.08 8.29
N GLU A 24 -4.77 0.72 9.51
CA GLU A 24 -4.80 1.63 10.66
C GLU A 24 -3.39 2.13 11.06
N GLU A 25 -2.42 1.23 11.17
CA GLU A 25 -1.09 1.60 11.71
C GLU A 25 -0.29 2.48 10.73
N PRO A 26 -0.27 2.24 9.41
CA PRO A 26 0.34 3.17 8.46
C PRO A 26 -0.36 4.53 8.42
N VAL A 27 -1.69 4.57 8.50
CA VAL A 27 -2.45 5.83 8.58
C VAL A 27 -2.07 6.61 9.83
N GLU A 28 -2.08 5.95 10.99
CA GLU A 28 -1.71 6.58 12.26
C GLU A 28 -0.27 7.11 12.21
N ALA A 29 0.67 6.34 11.65
CA ALA A 29 2.06 6.76 11.52
C ALA A 29 2.22 8.03 10.65
N VAL A 30 1.48 8.14 9.54
CA VAL A 30 1.49 9.34 8.69
C VAL A 30 0.92 10.54 9.44
N LEU A 31 -0.24 10.37 10.10
CA LEU A 31 -0.90 11.44 10.87
C LEU A 31 -0.03 11.93 12.03
N GLN A 32 0.61 11.01 12.77
CA GLN A 32 1.53 11.35 13.86
C GLN A 32 2.79 12.07 13.39
N ALA A 33 3.18 11.88 12.13
CA ALA A 33 4.29 12.58 11.49
C ALA A 33 3.87 13.92 10.84
N GLY A 34 2.60 14.32 10.97
CA GLY A 34 2.07 15.61 10.51
C GLY A 34 1.56 15.62 9.07
N GLY A 35 1.47 14.46 8.41
CA GLY A 35 0.90 14.34 7.07
C GLY A 35 -0.60 14.09 7.10
N ASP A 36 -1.23 14.25 5.94
CA ASP A 36 -2.64 13.93 5.73
C ASP A 36 -2.78 12.62 4.94
N THR A 37 -3.88 11.89 5.17
CA THR A 37 -4.20 10.66 4.45
C THR A 37 -5.57 10.74 3.80
N GLU A 38 -5.75 10.09 2.64
CA GLU A 38 -7.03 9.94 1.98
C GLU A 38 -7.22 8.48 1.56
N LEU A 39 -8.33 7.87 1.98
CA LEU A 39 -8.67 6.48 1.65
C LEU A 39 -9.37 6.41 0.29
N LEU A 40 -8.66 5.92 -0.71
CA LEU A 40 -9.18 5.62 -2.03
C LEU A 40 -9.70 4.18 -2.09
N SER A 41 -10.93 4.01 -2.54
CA SER A 41 -11.60 2.71 -2.70
C SER A 41 -12.05 2.48 -4.14
N LEU A 42 -12.50 1.24 -4.43
CA LEU A 42 -13.03 0.90 -5.75
C LEU A 42 -14.41 1.53 -6.02
N GLU A 43 -15.21 1.69 -4.97
CA GLU A 43 -16.54 2.30 -4.99
C GLU A 43 -16.69 3.22 -3.76
N LEU A 44 -17.48 4.29 -3.87
CA LEU A 44 -17.82 5.13 -2.72
C LEU A 44 -18.66 4.35 -1.69
N GLY A 45 -18.32 4.46 -0.40
CA GLY A 45 -19.07 3.79 0.65
C GLY A 45 -18.20 3.39 1.83
N THR A 46 -18.57 2.28 2.46
CA THR A 46 -17.73 1.62 3.47
C THR A 46 -17.09 0.37 2.89
N ILE A 47 -15.88 0.06 3.38
CA ILE A 47 -15.15 -1.17 3.09
C ILE A 47 -15.05 -2.00 4.36
N ASP A 48 -15.26 -3.31 4.24
CA ASP A 48 -15.15 -4.25 5.35
C ASP A 48 -13.68 -4.58 5.64
N ALA A 49 -13.21 -4.36 6.88
CA ALA A 49 -11.90 -4.80 7.31
C ALA A 49 -11.93 -6.19 7.97
N ARG A 50 -10.78 -6.86 7.93
CA ARG A 50 -10.58 -8.19 8.51
C ARG A 50 -9.37 -8.20 9.44
N ASP A 51 -9.44 -9.05 10.45
CA ASP A 51 -8.27 -9.51 11.22
C ASP A 51 -7.97 -10.95 10.78
N HIS A 52 -6.70 -11.21 10.46
CA HIS A 52 -6.24 -12.52 9.96
C HIS A 52 -7.04 -13.01 8.74
N ASP A 53 -7.26 -12.11 7.77
CA ASP A 53 -8.01 -12.31 6.51
C ASP A 53 -9.52 -12.65 6.64
N LEU A 54 -9.96 -13.29 7.72
CA LEU A 54 -11.28 -13.92 7.81
C LEU A 54 -12.20 -13.28 8.86
N LEU A 55 -11.64 -12.79 9.97
CA LEU A 55 -12.45 -12.31 11.09
C LEU A 55 -12.93 -10.89 10.81
N PRO A 56 -14.24 -10.59 10.85
CA PRO A 56 -14.71 -9.21 10.71
C PRO A 56 -14.07 -8.29 11.76
N ALA A 57 -13.54 -7.14 11.32
CA ALA A 57 -12.78 -6.22 12.17
C ALA A 57 -13.25 -4.77 12.04
N GLY A 58 -14.50 -4.53 11.66
CA GLY A 58 -15.09 -3.21 11.49
C GLY A 58 -15.08 -2.73 10.04
N GLU A 59 -15.46 -1.48 9.85
CA GLU A 59 -15.64 -0.86 8.54
C GLU A 59 -14.91 0.48 8.48
N PHE A 60 -14.37 0.82 7.31
CA PHE A 60 -13.76 2.12 7.03
C PHE A 60 -14.53 2.80 5.90
N ARG A 61 -14.76 4.12 6.01
CA ARG A 61 -15.40 4.89 4.95
C ARG A 61 -14.36 5.28 3.90
N GLY A 62 -14.55 4.87 2.65
CA GLY A 62 -13.77 5.37 1.52
C GLY A 62 -14.09 6.85 1.29
N ASP A 63 -13.04 7.67 1.17
CA ASP A 63 -13.15 9.11 0.97
C ASP A 63 -13.50 9.43 -0.49
N ARG A 64 -12.90 8.69 -1.43
CA ARG A 64 -13.06 8.89 -2.87
C ARG A 64 -12.85 7.58 -3.64
N GLU A 65 -13.50 7.46 -4.80
CA GLU A 65 -13.21 6.39 -5.76
C GLU A 65 -11.86 6.61 -6.41
N VAL A 66 -11.04 5.55 -6.51
CA VAL A 66 -9.70 5.61 -7.12
C VAL A 66 -9.74 6.09 -8.58
N GLY A 67 -10.85 5.82 -9.30
CA GLY A 67 -11.05 6.30 -10.68
C GLY A 67 -11.19 7.81 -10.82
N ASP A 68 -11.48 8.53 -9.73
CA ASP A 68 -11.63 9.99 -9.68
C ASP A 68 -10.42 10.69 -9.04
N ALA A 69 -9.34 9.95 -8.78
CA ALA A 69 -8.12 10.45 -8.16
C ALA A 69 -6.96 10.55 -9.15
N ALA A 70 -6.18 11.62 -9.06
CA ALA A 70 -5.00 11.81 -9.87
C ALA A 70 -3.71 11.68 -9.03
N VAL A 71 -2.67 11.07 -9.61
CA VAL A 71 -1.37 10.81 -8.95
C VAL A 71 -0.68 12.09 -8.49
N ASP A 72 -0.89 13.21 -9.16
CA ASP A 72 -0.29 14.50 -8.83
C ASP A 72 -0.85 15.14 -7.56
N GLU A 73 -2.02 14.70 -7.09
CA GLU A 73 -2.65 15.17 -5.85
C GLU A 73 -1.97 14.68 -4.55
N PHE A 74 -1.11 13.66 -4.67
CA PHE A 74 -0.53 12.93 -3.54
C PHE A 74 1.00 12.90 -3.60
N ASP A 75 1.65 12.88 -2.45
CA ASP A 75 3.10 12.78 -2.30
C ASP A 75 3.59 11.34 -2.09
N GLY A 76 2.68 10.43 -1.72
CA GLY A 76 2.99 9.01 -1.50
C GLY A 76 1.75 8.14 -1.56
N LEU A 77 1.96 6.84 -1.70
CA LEU A 77 0.91 5.82 -1.76
C LEU A 77 1.21 4.71 -0.75
N VAL A 78 0.18 4.23 -0.04
CA VAL A 78 0.22 3.01 0.77
C VAL A 78 -0.83 2.03 0.26
N ILE A 79 -0.42 0.77 0.07
CA ILE A 79 -1.30 -0.35 -0.30
C ILE A 79 -1.19 -1.42 0.79
N PRO A 80 -2.16 -1.47 1.72
CA PRO A 80 -2.29 -2.54 2.70
C PRO A 80 -2.48 -3.91 2.05
N GLY A 81 -2.23 -4.98 2.80
CA GLY A 81 -2.59 -6.34 2.41
C GLY A 81 -4.02 -6.71 2.79
N GLY A 82 -4.19 -7.93 3.29
CA GLY A 82 -5.47 -8.63 3.28
C GLY A 82 -5.70 -9.29 1.92
N THR A 83 -5.88 -10.61 1.94
CA THR A 83 -5.91 -11.44 0.72
C THR A 83 -7.02 -11.02 -0.23
N VAL A 84 -8.22 -10.78 0.30
CA VAL A 84 -9.40 -10.38 -0.49
C VAL A 84 -9.27 -8.94 -1.00
N ASN A 85 -8.72 -8.03 -0.20
CA ASN A 85 -8.42 -6.67 -0.63
C ASN A 85 -7.47 -6.67 -1.85
N ALA A 86 -6.35 -7.38 -1.71
CA ALA A 86 -5.33 -7.46 -2.74
C ALA A 86 -5.85 -8.09 -4.05
N ASP A 87 -6.69 -9.14 -3.95
CA ASP A 87 -7.30 -9.81 -5.11
C ASP A 87 -8.36 -8.94 -5.80
N LYS A 88 -9.17 -8.19 -5.04
CA LYS A 88 -10.13 -7.24 -5.61
C LYS A 88 -9.42 -6.08 -6.32
N LEU A 89 -8.39 -5.50 -5.71
CA LEU A 89 -7.65 -4.37 -6.29
C LEU A 89 -7.00 -4.73 -7.63
N ARG A 90 -6.40 -5.92 -7.76
CA ARG A 90 -5.78 -6.35 -9.02
C ARG A 90 -6.78 -6.68 -10.14
N LEU A 91 -8.06 -6.90 -9.82
CA LEU A 91 -9.08 -7.10 -10.85
C LEU A 91 -9.66 -5.78 -11.37
N ASP A 92 -9.47 -4.68 -10.63
CA ASP A 92 -9.97 -3.37 -11.01
C ASP A 92 -8.98 -2.59 -11.87
N ARG A 93 -9.44 -2.15 -13.05
CA ARG A 93 -8.57 -1.46 -14.02
C ARG A 93 -8.15 -0.07 -13.56
N SER A 94 -9.00 0.64 -12.81
CA SER A 94 -8.70 1.99 -12.33
C SER A 94 -7.65 1.92 -11.22
N ALA A 95 -7.78 0.97 -10.29
CA ALA A 95 -6.78 0.71 -9.26
C ALA A 95 -5.43 0.31 -9.86
N VAL A 96 -5.42 -0.64 -10.81
CA VAL A 96 -4.18 -1.07 -11.50
C VAL A 96 -3.51 0.09 -12.24
N ALA A 97 -4.28 0.91 -12.96
CA ALA A 97 -3.76 2.07 -13.66
C ALA A 97 -3.20 3.13 -12.70
N PHE A 98 -3.93 3.46 -11.63
CA PHE A 98 -3.47 4.41 -10.61
C PHE A 98 -2.16 3.96 -9.99
N VAL A 99 -2.04 2.66 -9.64
CA VAL A 99 -0.82 2.08 -9.08
C VAL A 99 0.34 2.11 -10.07
N HIS A 100 0.11 1.72 -11.33
CA HIS A 100 1.12 1.83 -12.39
C HIS A 100 1.67 3.26 -12.49
N ASP A 101 0.77 4.24 -12.63
CA ASP A 101 1.14 5.64 -12.81
C ASP A 101 1.84 6.23 -11.58
N PHE A 102 1.46 5.80 -10.37
CA PHE A 102 2.14 6.19 -9.14
C PHE A 102 3.58 5.68 -9.10
N VAL A 103 3.80 4.42 -9.47
CA VAL A 103 5.16 3.83 -9.50
C VAL A 103 6.03 4.51 -10.55
N GLU A 104 5.49 4.72 -11.76
CA GLU A 104 6.20 5.39 -12.87
C GLU A 104 6.50 6.87 -12.59
N SER A 105 5.69 7.54 -11.76
CA SER A 105 5.97 8.92 -11.32
C SER A 105 7.25 9.06 -10.49
N GLY A 106 7.79 7.95 -9.97
CA GLY A 106 8.94 7.93 -9.07
C GLY A 106 8.61 8.34 -7.63
N LYS A 107 7.36 8.68 -7.33
CA LYS A 107 6.90 8.95 -5.96
C LYS A 107 6.95 7.68 -5.10
N PRO A 108 7.17 7.82 -3.79
CA PRO A 108 7.29 6.68 -2.88
C PRO A 108 5.98 5.89 -2.76
N VAL A 109 6.08 4.56 -2.82
CA VAL A 109 4.96 3.61 -2.67
C VAL A 109 5.29 2.57 -1.61
N GLY A 110 4.50 2.52 -0.54
CA GLY A 110 4.57 1.53 0.53
C GLY A 110 3.57 0.40 0.31
N LEU A 111 4.02 -0.86 0.39
CA LEU A 111 3.18 -2.05 0.25
C LEU A 111 3.50 -3.05 1.35
N ILE A 112 2.49 -3.75 1.84
CA ILE A 112 2.70 -4.75 2.89
C ILE A 112 1.87 -6.01 2.62
N CYS A 113 2.41 -7.16 3.02
CA CYS A 113 1.72 -8.44 3.00
C CYS A 113 1.30 -8.84 1.58
N HIS A 114 -0.01 -8.82 1.27
CA HIS A 114 -0.54 -9.14 -0.05
C HIS A 114 -0.61 -7.94 -1.00
N GLY A 115 -0.41 -6.71 -0.52
CA GLY A 115 -0.43 -5.48 -1.33
C GLY A 115 0.44 -5.52 -2.61
N PRO A 116 1.62 -6.17 -2.62
CA PRO A 116 2.43 -6.32 -3.83
C PRO A 116 1.75 -7.05 -5.01
N SER A 117 0.63 -7.77 -4.83
CA SER A 117 -0.07 -8.40 -5.98
C SER A 117 -0.58 -7.37 -6.99
N THR A 118 -0.98 -6.18 -6.55
CA THR A 118 -1.45 -5.11 -7.44
C THR A 118 -0.30 -4.56 -8.29
N LEU A 119 0.93 -4.55 -7.76
CA LEU A 119 2.14 -4.19 -8.52
C LEU A 119 2.47 -5.20 -9.61
N ILE A 120 2.27 -6.50 -9.33
CA ILE A 120 2.44 -7.57 -10.31
C ILE A 120 1.48 -7.33 -11.49
N GLU A 121 0.21 -7.07 -11.19
CA GLU A 121 -0.81 -6.80 -12.22
C GLU A 121 -0.54 -5.52 -12.99
N ALA A 122 -0.05 -4.48 -12.31
CA ALA A 122 0.39 -3.23 -12.94
C ALA A 122 1.63 -3.39 -13.82
N GLY A 123 2.34 -4.52 -13.77
CA GLY A 123 3.50 -4.80 -14.61
C GLY A 123 4.76 -4.00 -14.25
N VAL A 124 4.87 -3.52 -13.01
CA VAL A 124 5.93 -2.60 -12.56
C VAL A 124 6.96 -3.25 -11.61
N VAL A 125 7.03 -4.58 -11.59
CA VAL A 125 7.89 -5.36 -10.67
C VAL A 125 9.14 -5.96 -11.33
N GLU A 126 9.26 -5.93 -12.66
CA GLU A 126 10.39 -6.56 -13.34
C GLU A 126 11.73 -5.95 -12.90
N GLY A 127 12.67 -6.81 -12.49
CA GLY A 127 13.98 -6.41 -11.99
C GLY A 127 13.99 -5.77 -10.60
N ARG A 128 12.83 -5.58 -9.96
CA ARG A 128 12.72 -4.98 -8.62
C ARG A 128 13.03 -5.99 -7.52
N THR A 129 13.70 -5.55 -6.46
CA THR A 129 13.89 -6.36 -5.24
C THR A 129 12.80 -6.01 -4.23
N LEU A 130 11.99 -6.99 -3.84
CA LEU A 130 10.82 -6.79 -2.99
C LEU A 130 10.73 -7.87 -1.92
N THR A 131 9.99 -7.59 -0.85
CA THR A 131 9.49 -8.62 0.08
C THR A 131 7.96 -8.60 0.03
N SER A 132 7.33 -9.64 0.56
CA SER A 132 5.87 -9.78 0.58
C SER A 132 5.46 -10.84 1.59
N TYR A 133 4.14 -11.00 1.76
CA TYR A 133 3.63 -12.22 2.38
C TYR A 133 4.16 -13.46 1.63
N PRO A 134 4.48 -14.57 2.33
CA PRO A 134 5.21 -15.68 1.72
C PRO A 134 4.53 -16.31 0.49
N SER A 135 3.19 -16.32 0.42
CA SER A 135 2.43 -16.91 -0.69
C SER A 135 2.70 -16.21 -2.04
N LEU A 136 2.90 -14.89 -2.04
CA LEU A 136 3.09 -14.08 -3.26
C LEU A 136 4.50 -14.13 -3.83
N ARG A 137 5.47 -14.70 -3.12
CA ARG A 137 6.87 -14.71 -3.57
C ARG A 137 7.06 -15.47 -4.89
N THR A 138 6.25 -16.49 -5.15
CA THR A 138 6.29 -17.21 -6.43
C THR A 138 5.78 -16.32 -7.57
N ASP A 139 4.69 -15.59 -7.35
CA ASP A 139 4.09 -14.71 -8.35
C ASP A 139 5.04 -13.55 -8.69
N LEU A 140 5.66 -12.94 -7.67
CA LEU A 140 6.71 -11.92 -7.86
C LEU A 140 7.86 -12.44 -8.73
N ARG A 141 8.35 -13.65 -8.45
CA ARG A 141 9.43 -14.27 -9.22
C ARG A 141 9.02 -14.53 -10.67
N ASN A 142 7.79 -15.00 -10.88
CA ASN A 142 7.25 -15.26 -12.21
C ASN A 142 7.09 -13.96 -13.03
N ALA A 143 6.82 -12.85 -12.35
CA ALA A 143 6.74 -11.51 -12.94
C ALA A 143 8.12 -10.82 -13.11
N GLY A 144 9.23 -11.54 -12.86
CA GLY A 144 10.58 -11.02 -13.09
C GLY A 144 11.18 -10.24 -11.92
N ALA A 145 10.53 -10.20 -10.76
CA ALA A 145 11.07 -9.57 -9.55
C ALA A 145 12.09 -10.48 -8.83
N HIS A 146 12.76 -9.92 -7.83
CA HIS A 146 13.69 -10.60 -6.94
C HIS A 146 13.14 -10.61 -5.50
N PRO A 147 12.22 -11.54 -5.18
CA PRO A 147 11.63 -11.61 -3.84
C PRO A 147 12.64 -12.12 -2.81
N VAL A 148 12.78 -11.39 -1.70
CA VAL A 148 13.63 -11.73 -0.54
C VAL A 148 12.79 -11.87 0.73
N ASP A 149 13.35 -12.49 1.77
CA ASP A 149 12.70 -12.67 3.07
C ASP A 149 13.29 -11.71 4.11
N GLU A 150 12.94 -10.43 3.97
CA GLU A 150 13.40 -9.36 4.86
C GLU A 150 12.18 -8.61 5.43
N GLU A 151 12.34 -8.07 6.66
CA GLU A 151 11.30 -7.33 7.38
C GLU A 151 10.79 -6.13 6.56
N VAL A 152 11.72 -5.36 6.01
CA VAL A 152 11.44 -4.25 5.10
C VAL A 152 12.48 -4.24 4.00
N VAL A 153 12.02 -4.11 2.76
CA VAL A 153 12.88 -3.91 1.59
C VAL A 153 12.57 -2.55 0.99
N VAL A 154 13.61 -1.79 0.70
CA VAL A 154 13.48 -0.53 -0.04
C VAL A 154 14.29 -0.62 -1.32
N ASP A 155 13.62 -0.55 -2.45
CA ASP A 155 14.21 -0.57 -3.79
C ASP A 155 13.70 0.61 -4.60
N GLY A 156 14.55 1.62 -4.79
CA GLY A 156 14.17 2.90 -5.40
C GLY A 156 13.03 3.57 -4.63
N ASN A 157 11.90 3.77 -5.30
CA ASN A 157 10.68 4.35 -4.73
C ASN A 157 9.73 3.33 -4.09
N LEU A 158 10.02 2.02 -4.14
CA LEU A 158 9.18 0.99 -3.54
C LEU A 158 9.66 0.62 -2.14
N ILE A 159 8.75 0.60 -1.18
CA ILE A 159 8.94 0.14 0.19
C ILE A 159 8.01 -1.06 0.40
N SER A 160 8.55 -2.25 0.65
CA SER A 160 7.75 -3.47 0.81
C SER A 160 8.02 -4.16 2.15
N SER A 161 7.01 -4.82 2.71
CA SER A 161 7.08 -5.55 4.00
C SER A 161 6.18 -6.79 4.02
N ARG A 162 6.38 -7.74 4.95
CA ARG A 162 5.82 -9.10 4.82
C ARG A 162 4.48 -9.32 5.50
N SER A 163 4.25 -8.73 6.66
CA SER A 163 3.11 -9.06 7.53
C SER A 163 2.91 -8.02 8.62
N PRO A 164 1.83 -8.10 9.42
CA PRO A 164 1.59 -7.18 10.54
C PRO A 164 2.71 -7.15 11.59
N ASP A 165 3.52 -8.20 11.69
CA ASP A 165 4.67 -8.25 12.62
C ASP A 165 5.76 -7.23 12.25
N ASP A 166 5.85 -6.88 10.97
CA ASP A 166 6.85 -5.96 10.44
C ASP A 166 6.35 -4.49 10.41
N LEU A 167 5.11 -4.22 10.84
CA LEU A 167 4.50 -2.87 10.82
C LEU A 167 5.35 -1.80 11.50
N PRO A 168 5.99 -2.03 12.66
CA PRO A 168 6.87 -1.02 13.26
C PRO A 168 8.00 -0.58 12.33
N ALA A 169 8.61 -1.51 11.59
CA ALA A 169 9.67 -1.20 10.64
C ALA A 169 9.12 -0.58 9.36
N PHE A 170 8.02 -1.11 8.84
CA PHE A 170 7.33 -0.59 7.65
C PHE A 170 6.89 0.86 7.85
N CYS A 171 6.19 1.18 8.95
CA CYS A 171 5.72 2.53 9.26
C CYS A 171 6.88 3.53 9.37
N ARG A 172 8.01 3.15 10.01
CA ARG A 172 9.22 3.99 10.04
C ARG A 172 9.77 4.25 8.64
N ALA A 173 9.81 3.22 7.80
CA ALA A 173 10.35 3.32 6.45
C ALA A 173 9.50 4.22 5.54
N ILE A 174 8.18 4.05 5.53
CA ILE A 174 7.28 4.88 4.70
C ILE A 174 7.31 6.34 5.14
N VAL A 175 7.25 6.63 6.45
CA VAL A 175 7.32 8.01 6.95
C VAL A 175 8.64 8.67 6.56
N GLY A 176 9.76 7.96 6.68
CA GLY A 176 11.07 8.48 6.27
C GLY A 176 11.14 8.78 4.76
N ARG A 177 10.52 7.95 3.92
CA ARG A 177 10.53 8.12 2.47
C ARG A 177 9.57 9.19 1.97
N PHE A 178 8.38 9.30 2.56
CA PHE A 178 7.42 10.35 2.26
C PHE A 178 7.92 11.75 2.64
N GLY A 179 8.77 11.86 3.68
CA GLY A 179 9.36 13.14 4.10
C GLY A 179 10.60 13.56 3.32
N SER A 180 11.11 12.72 2.42
CA SER A 180 12.35 12.97 1.66
C SER A 180 12.09 13.49 0.24
N VAL A 181 10.82 13.66 -0.15
CA VAL A 181 10.38 14.14 -1.47
C VAL A 181 9.88 15.56 -1.45
#